data_AF-A0A662VXB4-F1
#
_entry.id   AF-A0A662VXB4-F1
#
_cell.length_a   1.000
_cell.length_b   1.000
_cell.length_c   1.000
_cell.angle_alpha   90.00
_cell.angle_beta   90.00
_cell.angle_gamma   90.00
#
_symmetry.space_group_name_H-M   'P 1'
#
loop_
_entity.id
_entity.type
_entity.pdbx_description
1 polymer ?
#
loop_
_entity_poly.entity_id
_entity_poly.type
_entity_poly.pdbx_seq_one_letter_code
_entity_poly.pdbx_strand_id
1 'polypeptide(L)'
;LNYGVGPNGAQIIAADLISTKIEEIKDEIEYYDVPYVLIDTPGQMELFTLRESSNLLVDTLGKERSVMVYLFDPVVAKTPSGFLSLLFMCSSAVFKLNIPQIPVLAKADVLNEQEVERILSWSMEPENIYESICQAMEKNISSELFYLLRDLGLFRPLVPVSALDNFGIEDIYDGVQELFYGGEDLEKVLF
;
A
#
# COMPACT_ATOMS: atom_id res chain seq x y z
N LEU A 1 -30.03 2.93 11.75
CA LEU A 1 -29.86 2.54 10.33
C LEU A 1 -30.68 1.29 10.06
N ASN A 2 -31.72 1.39 9.21
CA ASN A 2 -32.79 0.41 9.00
C ASN A 2 -32.40 -0.78 8.07
N TYR A 3 -31.15 -1.24 8.10
CA TYR A 3 -30.69 -2.27 7.15
C TYR A 3 -30.67 -3.69 7.71
N GLY A 4 -30.84 -3.88 9.04
CA GLY A 4 -30.94 -5.22 9.65
C GLY A 4 -29.71 -6.11 9.47
N VAL A 5 -28.55 -5.55 9.14
CA VAL A 5 -27.29 -6.28 8.90
C VAL A 5 -26.36 -6.25 10.11
N GLY A 6 -25.51 -7.27 10.22
CA GLY A 6 -24.39 -7.28 11.17
C GLY A 6 -23.23 -6.36 10.74
N PRO A 7 -22.15 -6.26 11.55
CA PRO A 7 -21.05 -5.31 11.34
C PRO A 7 -20.41 -5.37 9.95
N ASN A 8 -20.07 -6.55 9.45
CA ASN A 8 -19.47 -6.70 8.12
C ASN A 8 -20.44 -6.26 7.00
N GLY A 9 -21.72 -6.57 7.14
CA GLY A 9 -22.74 -6.14 6.19
C GLY A 9 -22.93 -4.62 6.20
N ALA A 10 -22.83 -4.00 7.37
CA ALA A 10 -22.87 -2.54 7.50
C ALA A 10 -21.66 -1.88 6.83
N GLN A 11 -20.46 -2.46 6.96
CA GLN A 11 -19.26 -1.96 6.29
C GLN A 11 -19.35 -2.07 4.77
N ILE A 12 -19.89 -3.18 4.24
CA ILE A 12 -20.13 -3.34 2.80
C ILE A 12 -21.11 -2.28 2.30
N ILE A 13 -22.24 -2.11 2.99
CA ILE A 13 -23.24 -1.10 2.60
C ILE A 13 -22.63 0.30 2.65
N ALA A 14 -21.83 0.62 3.67
CA ALA A 14 -21.16 1.91 3.77
C ALA A 14 -20.17 2.14 2.62
N ALA A 15 -19.36 1.12 2.28
CA ALA A 15 -18.41 1.17 1.18
C ALA A 15 -19.11 1.29 -0.19
N ASP A 16 -20.32 0.75 -0.35
CA ASP A 16 -21.09 0.93 -1.58
C ASP A 16 -21.77 2.31 -1.61
N LEU A 17 -22.31 2.78 -0.48
CA LEU A 17 -22.98 4.08 -0.38
C LEU A 17 -22.04 5.26 -0.62
N ILE A 18 -20.73 5.11 -0.38
CA ILE A 18 -19.76 6.17 -0.68
C ILE A 18 -19.86 6.62 -2.13
N SER A 19 -20.15 5.70 -3.06
CA SER A 19 -20.31 5.99 -4.50
C SER A 19 -21.38 7.05 -4.79
N THR A 20 -22.39 7.16 -3.93
CA THR A 20 -23.47 8.14 -4.06
C THR A 20 -23.06 9.55 -3.60
N LYS A 21 -21.90 9.68 -2.97
CA LYS A 21 -21.38 10.88 -2.32
C LYS A 21 -20.02 11.34 -2.85
N ILE A 22 -19.43 10.64 -3.82
CA ILE A 22 -18.07 10.94 -4.31
C ILE A 22 -17.97 12.37 -4.86
N GLU A 23 -18.96 12.84 -5.60
CA GLU A 23 -18.95 14.22 -6.14
C GLU A 23 -18.99 15.26 -4.99
N GLU A 24 -19.83 15.04 -3.97
CA GLU A 24 -19.87 15.91 -2.78
C GLU A 24 -18.51 15.90 -2.04
N ILE A 25 -17.85 14.74 -1.94
CA ILE A 25 -16.51 14.63 -1.34
C ILE A 25 -15.47 15.38 -2.15
N LYS A 26 -15.52 15.27 -3.48
CA LYS A 26 -14.62 15.96 -4.40
C LYS A 26 -14.79 17.48 -4.28
N ASP A 27 -16.02 17.97 -4.31
CA ASP A 27 -16.33 19.40 -4.20
C ASP A 27 -15.79 19.98 -2.89
N GLU A 28 -15.92 19.25 -1.76
CA GLU A 28 -15.34 19.65 -0.48
C GLU A 28 -13.81 19.69 -0.53
N ILE A 29 -13.15 18.67 -1.08
CA ILE A 29 -11.69 18.64 -1.22
C ILE A 29 -11.20 19.83 -2.06
N GLU A 30 -11.84 20.10 -3.20
CA GLU A 30 -11.48 21.22 -4.08
C GLU A 30 -11.75 22.58 -3.42
N TYR A 31 -12.76 22.69 -2.56
CA TYR A 31 -13.07 23.92 -1.82
C TYR A 31 -11.96 24.33 -0.84
N TYR A 32 -11.32 23.37 -0.16
CA TYR A 32 -10.26 23.69 0.81
C TYR A 32 -8.89 24.00 0.17
N ASP A 33 -8.70 23.71 -1.13
CA ASP A 33 -7.47 23.98 -1.90
C ASP A 33 -6.18 23.59 -1.15
N VAL A 34 -6.17 22.37 -0.60
CA VAL A 34 -5.03 21.84 0.18
C VAL A 34 -4.02 21.11 -0.73
N PRO A 35 -2.72 21.16 -0.40
CA PRO A 35 -1.69 20.52 -1.22
C PRO A 35 -1.73 18.99 -1.16
N TYR A 36 -2.22 18.42 -0.06
CA TYR A 36 -2.29 16.97 0.16
C TYR A 36 -3.61 16.59 0.83
N VAL A 37 -4.14 15.43 0.43
CA VAL A 37 -5.31 14.80 1.05
C VAL A 37 -4.90 13.40 1.49
N LEU A 38 -4.99 13.14 2.79
CA LEU A 38 -4.79 11.79 3.34
C LEU A 38 -6.13 11.10 3.46
N ILE A 39 -6.30 9.99 2.75
CA ILE A 39 -7.52 9.19 2.77
C ILE A 39 -7.27 7.94 3.60
N ASP A 40 -7.92 7.86 4.76
CA ASP A 40 -7.96 6.62 5.54
C ASP A 40 -8.98 5.67 4.93
N THR A 41 -8.52 4.47 4.58
CA THR A 41 -9.35 3.47 3.88
C THR A 41 -10.01 2.53 4.89
N PRO A 42 -11.09 1.82 4.53
CA PRO A 42 -11.67 0.82 5.43
C PRO A 42 -10.61 -0.20 5.90
N GLY A 43 -10.61 -0.52 7.20
CA GLY A 43 -9.62 -1.43 7.79
C GLY A 43 -9.63 -2.87 7.25
N GLN A 44 -10.62 -3.25 6.44
CA GLN A 44 -10.60 -4.48 5.64
C GLN A 44 -10.18 -4.15 4.22
N MET A 45 -8.99 -4.61 3.82
CA MET A 45 -8.42 -4.33 2.51
C MET A 45 -9.38 -4.74 1.37
N GLU A 46 -10.09 -5.87 1.51
CA GLU A 46 -11.00 -6.38 0.48
C GLU A 46 -12.17 -5.43 0.20
N LEU A 47 -12.61 -4.65 1.20
CA LEU A 47 -13.66 -3.66 0.99
C LEU A 47 -13.20 -2.51 0.12
N PHE A 48 -11.90 -2.20 0.14
CA PHE A 48 -11.34 -1.16 -0.70
C PHE A 48 -10.87 -1.71 -2.05
N THR A 49 -10.15 -2.83 -2.08
CA THR A 49 -9.50 -3.33 -3.31
C THR A 49 -10.36 -4.27 -4.16
N LEU A 50 -11.54 -4.70 -3.71
CA LEU A 50 -12.42 -5.56 -4.52
C LEU A 50 -13.73 -4.89 -4.94
N ARG A 51 -14.01 -3.68 -4.45
CA ARG A 51 -15.25 -2.95 -4.75
C ARG A 51 -15.04 -1.92 -5.85
N GLU A 52 -16.02 -1.82 -6.73
CA GLU A 52 -16.00 -0.81 -7.81
C GLU A 52 -16.14 0.62 -7.28
N SER A 53 -16.72 0.80 -6.08
CA SER A 53 -16.83 2.13 -5.45
C SER A 53 -15.47 2.78 -5.21
N SER A 54 -14.44 2.00 -4.89
CA SER A 54 -13.08 2.50 -4.69
C SER A 54 -12.41 2.93 -5.99
N ASN A 55 -12.62 2.17 -7.07
CA ASN A 55 -12.15 2.58 -8.40
C ASN A 55 -12.78 3.92 -8.79
N LEU A 56 -14.10 4.05 -8.63
CA LEU A 56 -14.81 5.29 -8.90
C LEU A 56 -14.29 6.44 -8.02
N LEU A 57 -14.01 6.19 -6.74
CA LEU A 57 -13.46 7.19 -5.83
C LEU A 57 -12.11 7.71 -6.33
N VAL A 58 -11.18 6.79 -6.63
CA VAL A 58 -9.84 7.14 -7.13
C VAL A 58 -9.92 7.87 -8.48
N ASP A 59 -10.78 7.40 -9.39
CA ASP A 59 -10.93 8.01 -10.70
C ASP A 59 -11.55 9.43 -10.60
N THR A 60 -12.56 9.63 -9.76
CA THR A 60 -13.19 10.95 -9.57
C THR A 60 -12.28 11.95 -8.85
N LEU A 61 -11.49 11.50 -7.86
CA LEU A 61 -10.53 12.37 -7.15
C LEU A 61 -9.28 12.69 -7.98
N GLY A 62 -8.99 11.88 -8.99
CA GLY A 62 -7.88 12.07 -9.92
C GLY A 62 -6.83 11.00 -9.74
N LYS A 63 -6.97 9.94 -10.54
CA LYS A 63 -6.07 8.77 -10.55
C LYS A 63 -4.59 9.13 -10.71
N GLU A 64 -4.28 10.03 -11.63
CA GLU A 64 -2.91 10.47 -11.95
C GLU A 64 -2.22 11.25 -10.83
N ARG A 65 -2.97 11.66 -9.80
CA ARG A 65 -2.48 12.40 -8.63
C ARG A 65 -2.64 11.59 -7.33
N SER A 66 -2.95 10.29 -7.47
CA SER A 66 -3.24 9.40 -6.35
C SER A 66 -2.10 8.41 -6.17
N VAL A 67 -1.69 8.18 -4.93
CA VAL A 67 -0.69 7.18 -4.54
C VAL A 67 -1.21 6.36 -3.37
N MET A 68 -0.96 5.06 -3.40
CA MET A 68 -1.34 4.14 -2.33
C MET A 68 -0.14 3.88 -1.41
N VAL A 69 -0.26 4.24 -0.13
CA VAL A 69 0.67 3.79 0.90
C VAL A 69 0.20 2.43 1.41
N TYR A 70 0.91 1.36 1.04
CA TYR A 70 0.50 -0.01 1.38
C TYR A 70 1.26 -0.50 2.61
N LEU A 71 0.54 -0.79 3.69
CA LEU A 71 1.14 -1.15 4.98
C LEU A 71 1.38 -2.66 5.09
N PHE A 72 2.64 -3.06 5.21
CA PHE A 72 3.06 -4.41 5.53
C PHE A 72 2.98 -4.61 7.03
N ASP A 73 2.29 -5.68 7.45
CA ASP A 73 2.31 -6.11 8.85
C ASP A 73 3.69 -6.70 9.18
N PRO A 74 4.39 -6.16 10.20
CA PRO A 74 5.76 -6.56 10.49
C PRO A 74 5.85 -7.99 11.04
N VAL A 75 4.82 -8.48 11.72
CA VAL A 75 4.79 -9.84 12.28
C VAL A 75 4.66 -10.86 11.15
N VAL A 76 3.83 -10.56 10.14
CA VAL A 76 3.68 -11.39 8.94
C VAL A 76 4.92 -11.30 8.05
N ALA A 77 5.48 -10.10 7.88
CA ALA A 77 6.65 -9.87 7.03
C ALA A 77 7.93 -10.54 7.54
N LYS A 78 8.00 -11.03 8.79
CA LYS A 78 9.20 -11.67 9.37
C LYS A 78 9.63 -12.96 8.68
N THR A 79 8.73 -13.66 8.00
CA THR A 79 9.02 -14.94 7.33
C THR A 79 9.06 -14.77 5.81
N PRO A 80 9.82 -15.61 5.06
CA PRO A 80 9.89 -15.51 3.61
C PRO A 80 8.52 -15.69 2.93
N SER A 81 7.76 -16.72 3.34
CA SER A 81 6.38 -16.95 2.88
C SER A 81 5.43 -15.80 3.20
N GLY A 82 5.54 -15.21 4.39
CA GLY A 82 4.71 -14.07 4.81
C GLY A 82 5.01 -12.82 4.01
N PHE A 83 6.29 -12.50 3.81
CA PHE A 83 6.72 -11.40 2.95
C PHE A 83 6.20 -11.54 1.52
N LEU A 84 6.37 -12.72 0.89
CA LEU A 84 5.87 -12.97 -0.47
C LEU A 84 4.34 -12.83 -0.56
N SER A 85 3.63 -13.26 0.48
CA SER A 85 2.17 -13.13 0.56
C SER A 85 1.75 -11.66 0.61
N LEU A 86 2.42 -10.84 1.43
CA LEU A 86 2.18 -9.40 1.49
C LEU A 86 2.52 -8.71 0.16
N LEU A 87 3.65 -9.06 -0.46
CA LEU A 87 4.04 -8.52 -1.76
C LEU A 87 3.03 -8.88 -2.86
N PHE A 88 2.49 -10.09 -2.83
CA PHE A 88 1.44 -10.51 -3.76
C PHE A 88 0.14 -9.72 -3.55
N MET A 89 -0.31 -9.53 -2.30
CA MET A 89 -1.50 -8.73 -1.98
C MET A 89 -1.33 -7.26 -2.36
N CYS A 90 -0.17 -6.70 -2.06
CA CYS A 90 0.27 -5.35 -2.45
C CYS A 90 0.18 -5.18 -3.97
N SER A 91 0.77 -6.12 -4.73
CA SER A 91 0.71 -6.13 -6.19
C SER A 91 -0.73 -6.25 -6.72
N SER A 92 -1.56 -7.09 -6.10
CA SER A 92 -2.98 -7.23 -6.46
C SER A 92 -3.76 -5.93 -6.29
N ALA A 93 -3.45 -5.13 -5.26
CA ALA A 93 -4.09 -3.83 -5.04
C ALA A 93 -3.72 -2.83 -6.15
N VAL A 94 -2.46 -2.81 -6.59
CA VAL A 94 -2.02 -2.03 -7.76
C VAL A 94 -2.76 -2.45 -9.01
N PHE A 95 -2.88 -3.76 -9.29
CA PHE A 95 -3.61 -4.23 -10.47
C PHE A 95 -5.08 -3.82 -10.46
N LYS A 96 -5.72 -3.75 -9.29
CA LYS A 96 -7.12 -3.32 -9.21
C LYS A 96 -7.26 -1.81 -9.42
N LEU A 97 -6.57 -1.02 -8.61
CA LEU A 97 -6.78 0.42 -8.53
C LEU A 97 -6.02 1.17 -9.65
N ASN A 98 -4.97 0.55 -10.18
CA ASN A 98 -4.10 1.08 -11.22
C ASN A 98 -3.52 2.47 -10.86
N ILE A 99 -3.00 2.57 -9.64
CA ILE A 99 -2.29 3.74 -9.11
C ILE A 99 -0.90 3.31 -8.57
N PRO A 100 0.10 4.21 -8.56
CA PRO A 100 1.39 3.92 -7.96
C PRO A 100 1.25 3.59 -6.47
N GLN A 101 2.24 2.85 -5.94
CA GLN A 101 2.27 2.46 -4.54
C GLN A 101 3.61 2.75 -3.88
N ILE A 102 3.57 3.05 -2.59
CA ILE A 102 4.72 3.10 -1.69
C ILE A 102 4.49 2.02 -0.62
N PRO A 103 5.21 0.89 -0.69
CA PRO A 103 5.09 -0.14 0.33
C PRO A 103 5.85 0.27 1.59
N VAL A 104 5.20 0.13 2.74
CA VAL A 104 5.70 0.56 4.04
C VAL A 104 5.73 -0.61 5.00
N LEU A 105 6.85 -0.87 5.67
CA LEU A 105 6.91 -1.78 6.79
C LEU A 105 6.43 -1.05 8.05
N ALA A 106 5.14 -1.21 8.35
CA ALA A 106 4.49 -0.49 9.44
C ALA A 106 4.92 -1.05 10.80
N LYS A 107 4.87 -0.20 11.84
CA LYS A 107 5.22 -0.56 13.23
C LYS A 107 6.60 -1.22 13.32
N ALA A 108 7.58 -0.65 12.62
CA ALA A 108 8.95 -1.17 12.62
C ALA A 108 9.56 -1.23 14.04
N ASP A 109 9.05 -0.42 14.98
CA ASP A 109 9.41 -0.44 16.41
C ASP A 109 9.13 -1.78 17.12
N VAL A 110 8.26 -2.63 16.57
CA VAL A 110 7.96 -3.97 17.11
C VAL A 110 9.06 -4.98 16.76
N LEU A 111 9.90 -4.66 15.78
CA LEU A 111 10.98 -5.49 15.27
C LEU A 111 12.30 -5.14 15.94
N ASN A 112 13.20 -6.12 16.07
CA ASN A 112 14.59 -5.78 16.34
C ASN A 112 15.33 -5.36 15.05
N GLU A 113 16.47 -4.69 15.19
CA GLU A 113 17.26 -4.16 14.07
C GLU A 113 17.58 -5.24 13.01
N GLN A 114 17.99 -6.43 13.43
CA GLN A 114 18.31 -7.54 12.52
C GLN A 114 17.08 -8.03 11.73
N GLU A 115 15.90 -8.01 12.35
CA GLU A 115 14.65 -8.35 11.68
C GLU A 115 14.28 -7.29 10.64
N VAL A 116 14.41 -6.00 10.96
CA VAL A 116 14.16 -4.90 10.03
C VAL A 116 15.12 -5.00 8.84
N GLU A 117 16.42 -5.07 9.08
CA GLU A 117 17.45 -5.17 8.04
C GLU A 117 17.19 -6.35 7.10
N ARG A 118 16.82 -7.52 7.65
CA ARG A 118 16.51 -8.70 6.85
C ARG A 118 15.28 -8.50 5.96
N ILE A 119 14.21 -7.89 6.49
CA ILE A 119 12.99 -7.63 5.70
C ILE A 119 13.27 -6.60 4.60
N LEU A 120 14.03 -5.56 4.91
CA LEU A 120 14.40 -4.54 3.92
C LEU A 120 15.29 -5.14 2.83
N SER A 121 16.25 -6.01 3.19
CA SER A 121 17.12 -6.67 2.20
C SER A 121 16.35 -7.57 1.24
N TRP A 122 15.27 -8.22 1.68
CA TRP A 122 14.35 -8.96 0.81
C TRP A 122 13.62 -8.06 -0.20
N SER A 123 13.34 -6.81 0.16
CA SER A 123 12.66 -5.86 -0.72
C SER A 123 13.58 -5.22 -1.76
N MET A 124 14.86 -5.02 -1.41
CA MET A 124 15.86 -4.40 -2.27
C MET A 124 16.54 -5.39 -3.22
N GLU A 125 16.84 -6.59 -2.72
CA GLU A 125 17.57 -7.63 -3.43
C GLU A 125 16.78 -8.95 -3.36
N PRO A 126 15.95 -9.25 -4.38
CA PRO A 126 15.06 -10.42 -4.38
C PRO A 126 15.81 -11.75 -4.17
N GLU A 127 17.07 -11.85 -4.57
CA GLU A 127 17.90 -13.03 -4.34
C GLU A 127 18.03 -13.38 -2.84
N ASN A 128 18.04 -12.39 -1.94
CA ASN A 128 18.14 -12.59 -0.50
C ASN A 128 16.91 -13.33 0.08
N ILE A 129 15.71 -13.06 -0.45
CA ILE A 129 14.52 -13.78 -0.02
C ILE A 129 14.53 -15.21 -0.56
N TYR A 130 15.04 -15.45 -1.77
CA TYR A 130 15.15 -16.79 -2.33
C TYR A 130 16.07 -17.69 -1.50
N GLU A 131 17.20 -17.17 -1.02
CA GLU A 131 18.07 -17.87 -0.08
C GLU A 131 17.33 -18.20 1.22
N SER A 132 16.55 -17.25 1.74
CA SER A 132 15.77 -17.43 2.96
C SER A 132 14.66 -18.49 2.81
N ILE A 133 14.00 -18.55 1.65
CA ILE A 133 13.04 -19.63 1.28
C ILE A 133 13.74 -20.98 1.31
N CYS A 134 14.96 -21.04 0.75
CA CYS A 134 15.73 -22.28 0.70
C CYS A 134 16.14 -22.77 2.09
N GLN A 135 16.54 -21.86 2.97
CA GLN A 135 16.90 -22.14 4.36
C GLN A 135 15.68 -22.56 5.18
N ALA A 136 14.53 -21.93 4.97
CA ALA A 136 13.27 -22.26 5.64
C ALA A 136 12.61 -23.56 5.13
N MET A 137 13.17 -24.19 4.08
CA MET A 137 12.62 -25.37 3.43
C MET A 137 11.20 -25.18 2.84
N GLU A 138 10.82 -23.95 2.49
CA GLU A 138 9.51 -23.58 1.95
C GLU A 138 9.42 -23.73 0.40
N LYS A 139 10.11 -24.72 -0.17
CA LYS A 139 10.56 -24.72 -1.56
C LYS A 139 9.50 -24.91 -2.67
N ASN A 140 8.23 -25.12 -2.35
CA ASN A 140 7.21 -25.38 -3.37
C ASN A 140 6.52 -24.08 -3.81
N ILE A 141 5.47 -23.65 -3.09
CA ILE A 141 4.65 -22.50 -3.49
C ILE A 141 5.44 -21.19 -3.38
N SER A 142 6.27 -21.03 -2.35
CA SER A 142 7.05 -19.80 -2.15
C SER A 142 8.05 -19.56 -3.28
N SER A 143 8.70 -20.61 -3.80
CA SER A 143 9.64 -20.48 -4.92
C SER A 143 8.95 -20.06 -6.21
N GLU A 144 7.81 -20.67 -6.54
CA GLU A 144 7.03 -20.32 -7.74
C GLU A 144 6.49 -18.90 -7.65
N LEU A 145 5.96 -18.51 -6.49
CA LEU A 145 5.50 -17.15 -6.25
C LEU A 145 6.65 -16.13 -6.32
N PHE A 146 7.82 -16.47 -5.77
CA PHE A 146 9.02 -15.65 -5.89
C PHE A 146 9.38 -15.38 -7.35
N TYR A 147 9.50 -16.42 -8.17
CA TYR A 147 9.86 -16.26 -9.59
C TYR A 147 8.83 -15.40 -10.33
N LEU A 148 7.53 -15.62 -10.09
CA LEU A 148 6.47 -14.81 -10.68
C LEU A 148 6.59 -13.33 -10.29
N LEU A 149 6.76 -13.03 -9.00
CA LEU A 149 6.86 -11.64 -8.53
C LEU A 149 8.14 -10.95 -9.01
N ARG A 150 9.25 -11.70 -9.11
CA ARG A 150 10.52 -11.20 -9.63
C ARG A 150 10.44 -10.92 -11.12
N ASP A 151 9.91 -11.85 -11.90
CA ASP A 151 9.87 -11.74 -13.37
C ASP A 151 8.91 -10.62 -13.82
N LEU A 152 7.86 -10.35 -13.03
CA LEU A 152 6.98 -9.20 -13.21
C LEU A 152 7.58 -7.87 -12.69
N GLY A 153 8.76 -7.92 -12.07
CA GLY A 153 9.43 -6.75 -11.51
C GLY A 153 8.60 -6.06 -10.42
N LEU A 154 7.93 -6.84 -9.56
CA LEU A 154 7.00 -6.32 -8.55
C LEU A 154 7.68 -6.00 -7.21
N PHE A 155 8.92 -6.41 -7.01
CA PHE A 155 9.72 -6.02 -5.85
C PHE A 155 9.97 -4.50 -5.84
N ARG A 156 9.73 -3.87 -4.70
CA ARG A 156 9.89 -2.44 -4.48
C ARG A 156 10.52 -2.24 -3.10
N PRO A 157 11.42 -1.25 -2.93
CA PRO A 157 11.99 -0.94 -1.63
C PRO A 157 10.89 -0.65 -0.59
N LEU A 158 10.97 -1.30 0.56
CA LEU A 158 10.09 -1.01 1.70
C LEU A 158 10.63 0.19 2.47
N VAL A 159 9.72 1.09 2.87
CA VAL A 159 10.03 2.17 3.79
C VAL A 159 9.69 1.72 5.23
N PRO A 160 10.65 1.60 6.15
CA PRO A 160 10.35 1.24 7.54
C PRO A 160 9.76 2.44 8.29
N VAL A 161 8.62 2.25 8.95
CA VAL A 161 7.90 3.35 9.61
C VAL A 161 7.43 2.97 11.01
N SER A 162 7.54 3.92 11.94
CA SER A 162 6.84 3.87 13.22
C SER A 162 6.01 5.14 13.42
N ALA A 163 4.69 4.97 13.49
CA ALA A 163 3.78 6.05 13.85
C ALA A 163 3.91 6.46 15.34
N LEU A 164 4.52 5.62 16.18
CA LEU A 164 4.74 5.91 17.60
C LEU A 164 5.93 6.84 17.80
N ASP A 165 7.01 6.57 17.06
CA ASP A 165 8.26 7.35 17.12
C ASP A 165 8.36 8.43 16.05
N ASN A 166 7.36 8.53 15.17
CA ASN A 166 7.36 9.39 13.97
C ASN A 166 8.55 9.12 13.02
N PHE A 167 9.05 7.88 13.03
CA PHE A 167 10.16 7.42 12.20
C PHE A 167 9.67 7.02 10.81
N GLY A 168 10.43 7.37 9.77
CA GLY A 168 10.16 6.95 8.38
C GLY A 168 9.08 7.74 7.64
N ILE A 169 8.45 8.73 8.28
CA ILE A 169 7.40 9.55 7.65
C ILE A 169 7.98 10.48 6.59
N GLU A 170 9.18 11.02 6.82
CA GLU A 170 9.91 11.83 5.82
C GLU A 170 10.26 10.98 4.58
N ASP A 171 10.67 9.73 4.78
CA ASP A 171 10.96 8.82 3.66
C ASP A 171 9.71 8.49 2.81
N ILE A 172 8.51 8.40 3.43
CA ILE A 172 7.27 8.31 2.66
C ILE A 172 7.09 9.57 1.81
N TYR A 173 7.28 10.75 2.42
CA TYR A 173 7.13 12.02 1.72
C TYR A 173 8.09 12.12 0.53
N ASP A 174 9.35 11.76 0.72
CA ASP A 174 10.36 11.73 -0.33
C ASP A 174 9.96 10.76 -1.46
N GLY A 175 9.44 9.58 -1.11
CA GLY A 175 8.89 8.64 -2.09
C GLY A 175 7.71 9.21 -2.89
N VAL A 176 6.84 10.00 -2.26
CA VAL A 176 5.76 10.73 -2.96
C VAL A 176 6.35 11.78 -3.90
N GLN A 177 7.36 12.53 -3.47
CA GLN A 177 8.03 13.53 -4.32
C GLN A 177 8.69 12.88 -5.53
N GLU A 178 9.41 11.78 -5.34
CA GLU A 178 10.06 11.03 -6.43
C GLU A 178 9.03 10.53 -7.45
N LEU A 179 7.89 10.00 -6.97
CA LEU A 179 6.84 9.48 -7.84
C LEU A 179 6.18 10.54 -8.73
N PHE A 180 5.92 11.75 -8.20
CA PHE A 180 5.16 12.77 -8.93
C PHE A 180 6.01 13.88 -9.55
N TYR A 181 7.17 14.18 -8.97
CA TYR A 181 8.04 15.28 -9.39
C TYR A 181 9.41 14.80 -9.91
N GLY A 182 9.64 13.48 -9.95
CA GLY A 182 10.85 12.92 -10.55
C GLY A 182 12.15 13.27 -9.82
N GLY A 183 12.06 13.69 -8.56
CA GLY A 183 13.21 14.09 -7.75
C GLY A 183 13.82 15.45 -8.10
N GLU A 184 13.20 16.25 -8.96
CA GLU A 184 13.57 17.66 -9.14
C GLU A 184 12.61 18.57 -8.37
N ASP A 185 13.19 19.49 -7.60
CA ASP A 185 12.57 20.39 -6.64
C ASP A 185 11.19 20.94 -7.02
N LEU A 186 10.35 21.06 -5.98
CA LEU A 186 9.08 21.79 -5.90
C LEU A 186 9.20 23.26 -6.37
N GLU A 187 9.37 23.51 -7.66
CA GLU A 187 8.96 24.76 -8.29
C GLU A 187 8.41 24.51 -9.70
N LYS A 188 7.07 24.45 -9.75
CA LYS A 188 6.20 24.80 -10.88
C LYS A 188 6.63 24.34 -12.26
N VAL A 189 5.80 23.47 -12.85
CA VAL A 189 5.27 23.77 -14.19
C VAL A 189 3.79 23.37 -14.25
N LEU A 190 2.92 24.39 -14.17
CA LEU A 190 1.59 24.36 -14.75
C LEU A 190 1.72 24.19 -16.27
N PHE A 191 1.05 23.19 -16.84
CA PHE A 191 0.41 23.29 -18.16
C PHE A 191 -0.89 22.51 -18.18
#